data_AF-A0A4P9ZSW0-F1
#
_entry.id   AF-A0A4P9ZSW0-F1
#
_cell.length_a   1.000
_cell.length_b   1.000
_cell.length_c   1.000
_cell.angle_alpha   90.00
_cell.angle_beta   90.00
_cell.angle_gamma   90.00
#
_symmetry.space_group_name_H-M   'P 1'
#
loop_
_entity.id
_entity.type
_entity.pdbx_description
1 polymer ?
#
loop_
_entity_poly.entity_id
_entity_poly.type
_entity_poly.pdbx_seq_one_letter_code
_entity_poly.pdbx_strand_id
1 'polypeptide(L)'
;MSPAPFPNVYVLRTAAKEGSCFICSKITPSLLLTAETGLAATPAAKDWFYCCPAHAKDPTALTCLNPPAPPKPAVVEPPPAKRNTTKKTTKAKKGDEGEASDKAASPEKTDSSGSNPAPVEEKPTLPSAPSEPQGPLKYALHRSLYYLRESQYQDKINHQKALEMAKRFPSVPRSLPKPR
;
A
#
# COMPACT_ATOMS: atom_id res chain seq x y z
N MET A 1 -23.56 14.68 0.01
CA MET A 1 -22.19 14.37 -0.47
C MET A 1 -22.32 13.87 -1.90
N SER A 2 -21.50 14.34 -2.83
CA SER A 2 -21.44 13.76 -4.18
C SER A 2 -20.86 12.34 -4.11
N PRO A 3 -21.24 11.41 -5.01
CA PRO A 3 -20.60 10.10 -5.08
C PRO A 3 -19.13 10.24 -5.47
N ALA A 4 -18.30 9.31 -4.98
CA ALA A 4 -16.88 9.26 -5.28
C ALA A 4 -16.62 9.09 -6.79
N PRO A 5 -15.58 9.73 -7.36
CA PRO A 5 -15.32 9.71 -8.80
C PRO A 5 -14.81 8.38 -9.33
N PHE A 6 -14.20 7.55 -8.47
CA PHE A 6 -13.67 6.22 -8.79
C PHE A 6 -13.58 5.38 -7.50
N PRO A 7 -13.70 4.04 -7.55
CA PRO A 7 -13.68 3.20 -6.35
C PRO A 7 -12.28 3.15 -5.69
N ASN A 8 -12.24 3.15 -4.35
CA ASN A 8 -11.01 2.96 -3.57
C ASN A 8 -10.57 1.48 -3.53
N VAL A 9 -10.39 0.87 -4.71
CA VAL A 9 -9.90 -0.49 -4.88
C VAL A 9 -8.89 -0.47 -6.02
N TYR A 10 -7.63 -0.80 -5.70
CA TYR A 10 -6.51 -0.73 -6.64
C TYR A 10 -5.80 -2.09 -6.75
N VAL A 11 -5.26 -2.38 -7.92
CA VAL A 11 -4.46 -3.57 -8.22
C VAL A 11 -3.01 -3.18 -8.45
N LEU A 12 -2.09 -3.88 -7.77
CA LEU A 12 -0.66 -3.71 -7.94
C LEU A 12 -0.17 -4.36 -9.25
N ARG A 13 0.66 -3.63 -10.01
CA ARG A 13 1.31 -4.05 -11.25
C ARG A 13 2.74 -3.51 -11.31
N THR A 14 3.54 -4.07 -12.21
CA THR A 14 4.86 -3.53 -12.58
C THR A 14 4.73 -2.73 -13.88
N ALA A 15 5.36 -1.57 -13.93
CA ALA A 15 5.39 -0.66 -15.07
C ALA A 15 6.56 -0.98 -16.01
N ALA A 16 6.41 -0.66 -17.30
CA ALA A 16 7.51 -0.69 -18.28
C ALA A 16 8.43 0.55 -18.20
N LYS A 17 8.07 1.55 -17.40
CA LYS A 17 8.85 2.75 -17.10
C LYS A 17 8.71 3.07 -15.62
N GLU A 18 9.79 3.47 -14.96
CA GLU A 18 9.75 3.86 -13.56
C GLU A 18 9.16 5.27 -13.36
N GLY A 19 8.66 5.55 -12.16
CA GLY A 19 8.16 6.87 -11.80
C GLY A 19 8.18 7.12 -10.29
N SER A 20 8.02 8.39 -9.90
CA SER A 20 8.05 8.82 -8.50
C SER A 20 6.84 8.33 -7.73
N CYS A 21 7.09 7.64 -6.61
CA CYS A 21 6.05 7.16 -5.71
C CYS A 21 5.21 8.32 -5.15
N PHE A 22 3.88 8.22 -5.23
CA PHE A 22 2.94 9.27 -4.80
C PHE A 22 3.11 9.73 -3.34
N ILE A 23 3.66 8.87 -2.47
CA ILE A 23 3.73 9.09 -1.02
C ILE A 23 5.09 9.68 -0.57
N CYS A 24 6.19 9.34 -1.26
CA CYS A 24 7.55 9.75 -0.85
C CYS A 24 8.48 10.18 -2.00
N SER A 25 7.93 10.34 -3.21
CA SER A 25 8.62 10.75 -4.45
C SER A 25 9.79 9.87 -4.93
N LYS A 26 10.22 8.86 -4.17
CA LYS A 26 11.26 7.89 -4.59
C LYS A 26 10.85 7.18 -5.89
N ILE A 27 11.77 7.09 -6.85
CA ILE A 27 11.56 6.41 -8.13
C ILE A 27 11.31 4.92 -7.89
N THR A 28 10.30 4.35 -8.56
CA THR A 28 9.97 2.92 -8.49
C THR A 28 9.27 2.41 -9.76
N PRO A 29 9.41 1.10 -10.09
CA PRO A 29 8.71 0.45 -11.20
C PRO A 29 7.29 -0.03 -10.81
N SER A 30 6.88 0.07 -9.55
CA SER A 30 5.60 -0.45 -9.06
C SER A 30 4.47 0.58 -9.20
N LEU A 31 3.36 0.21 -9.85
CA LEU A 31 2.16 1.05 -9.99
C LEU A 31 0.90 0.38 -9.44
N LEU A 32 -0.04 1.21 -9.02
CA LEU A 32 -1.40 0.86 -8.63
C LEU A 32 -2.37 1.45 -9.64
N LEU A 33 -3.33 0.64 -10.11
CA LEU A 33 -4.42 1.06 -10.99
C LEU A 33 -5.76 0.74 -10.34
N THR A 34 -6.75 1.61 -10.47
CA THR A 34 -8.13 1.32 -10.06
C THR A 34 -8.63 0.03 -10.69
N ALA A 35 -9.22 -0.84 -9.88
CA ALA A 35 -9.82 -2.08 -10.33
C ALA A 35 -11.11 -1.81 -11.13
N GLU A 36 -11.30 -2.52 -12.23
CA GLU A 36 -12.46 -2.35 -13.13
C GLU A 36 -13.72 -3.03 -12.56
N THR A 37 -14.22 -2.52 -11.44
CA THR A 37 -15.38 -3.08 -10.72
C THR A 37 -16.72 -2.65 -11.33
N GLY A 38 -17.01 -3.17 -12.53
CA GLY A 38 -18.33 -3.67 -12.96
C GLY A 38 -19.54 -2.74 -13.12
N LEU A 39 -19.61 -1.56 -12.48
CA LEU A 39 -20.87 -0.79 -12.40
C LEU A 39 -20.81 0.64 -12.97
N ALA A 40 -19.61 1.22 -13.13
CA ALA A 40 -19.41 2.56 -13.66
C ALA A 40 -18.06 2.71 -14.39
N ALA A 41 -17.72 1.74 -15.25
CA ALA A 41 -16.46 1.69 -16.01
C ALA A 41 -16.40 2.73 -17.15
N THR A 42 -16.74 3.98 -16.86
CA THR A 42 -16.46 5.12 -17.75
C THR A 42 -14.93 5.30 -17.84
N PRO A 43 -14.36 5.55 -19.03
CA PRO A 43 -12.91 5.69 -19.19
C PRO A 43 -12.33 6.89 -18.42
N ALA A 44 -13.16 7.86 -18.05
CA ALA A 44 -12.80 8.99 -17.20
C ALA A 44 -12.50 8.59 -15.73
N ALA A 45 -13.07 7.49 -15.23
CA ALA A 45 -12.95 7.05 -13.83
C ALA A 45 -11.76 6.12 -13.56
N LYS A 46 -10.77 6.03 -14.47
CA LYS A 46 -9.64 5.10 -14.34
C LYS A 46 -8.39 5.80 -13.77
N ASP A 47 -8.25 5.74 -12.45
CA ASP A 47 -7.16 6.37 -11.70
C ASP A 47 -5.93 5.44 -11.56
N TRP A 48 -4.71 6.00 -11.61
CA TRP A 48 -3.46 5.24 -11.46
C TRP A 48 -2.28 6.07 -10.93
N PHE A 49 -1.35 5.45 -10.20
CA PHE A 49 -0.15 6.09 -9.65
C PHE A 49 0.96 5.10 -9.29
N TYR A 50 2.19 5.59 -9.16
CA TYR A 50 3.33 4.79 -8.67
C TYR A 50 3.32 4.68 -7.14
N CYS A 51 3.58 3.48 -6.62
CA CYS A 51 3.67 3.22 -5.18
C CYS A 51 4.80 2.25 -4.88
N CYS A 52 5.76 2.67 -4.05
CA CYS A 52 6.89 1.82 -3.72
C CYS A 52 6.48 0.61 -2.86
N PRO A 53 7.23 -0.51 -2.91
CA PRO A 53 6.91 -1.72 -2.16
C PRO A 53 7.03 -1.57 -0.63
N ALA A 54 7.59 -0.47 -0.13
CA ALA A 54 7.53 -0.13 1.29
C ALA A 54 6.11 0.31 1.68
N HIS A 55 5.56 1.34 1.03
CA HIS A 55 4.20 1.81 1.32
C HIS A 55 3.11 0.82 0.90
N ALA A 56 3.35 -0.03 -0.10
CA ALA A 56 2.42 -1.12 -0.45
C ALA A 56 2.36 -2.25 0.61
N LYS A 57 3.22 -2.22 1.63
CA LYS A 57 3.19 -3.10 2.81
C LYS A 57 2.80 -2.37 4.10
N ASP A 58 2.69 -1.04 4.05
CA ASP A 58 2.41 -0.20 5.21
C ASP A 58 0.88 0.00 5.38
N PRO A 59 0.27 -0.52 6.45
CA PRO A 59 -1.18 -0.41 6.66
C PRO A 59 -1.65 1.02 6.92
N THR A 60 -0.75 1.97 7.27
CA THR A 60 -1.10 3.39 7.40
C THR A 60 -1.29 4.08 6.05
N ALA A 61 -0.71 3.50 4.98
CA ALA A 61 -0.83 3.99 3.62
C ALA A 61 -1.80 3.15 2.78
N LEU A 62 -1.68 1.82 2.80
CA LEU A 62 -2.50 0.89 2.01
C LEU A 62 -2.90 -0.37 2.79
N THR A 63 -4.21 -0.60 2.88
CA THR A 63 -4.78 -1.85 3.42
C THR A 63 -4.89 -2.89 2.31
N CYS A 64 -4.24 -4.04 2.46
CA CYS A 64 -4.45 -5.17 1.54
C CYS A 64 -5.86 -5.77 1.75
N LEU A 65 -6.68 -5.78 0.69
CA LEU A 65 -8.07 -6.27 0.71
C LEU A 65 -8.18 -7.77 0.44
N ASN A 66 -7.14 -8.37 -0.13
CA ASN A 66 -7.01 -9.81 -0.32
C ASN A 66 -5.63 -10.25 0.19
N PRO A 67 -5.41 -10.24 1.52
CA PRO A 67 -4.18 -10.78 2.08
C PRO A 67 -4.09 -12.27 1.71
N PRO A 68 -2.91 -12.80 1.37
CA PRO A 68 -2.74 -14.25 1.24
C PRO A 68 -3.18 -14.89 2.56
N ALA A 69 -3.92 -15.99 2.48
CA ALA A 69 -4.39 -16.69 3.67
C ALA A 69 -3.18 -17.02 4.55
N PRO A 70 -3.23 -16.72 5.87
CA PRO A 70 -2.12 -17.06 6.76
C PRO A 70 -1.87 -18.57 6.66
N PRO A 71 -0.60 -19.02 6.66
CA PRO A 71 -0.33 -20.45 6.72
C PRO A 71 -1.04 -21.00 7.94
N LYS A 72 -1.99 -21.93 7.73
CA LYS A 72 -2.73 -22.54 8.83
C LYS A 72 -1.69 -23.07 9.81
N PRO A 73 -1.71 -22.67 11.10
CA PRO A 73 -0.80 -23.26 12.07
C PRO A 73 -1.04 -24.77 12.03
N ALA A 74 0.00 -25.53 11.69
CA ALA A 74 -0.09 -26.98 11.73
C ALA A 74 -0.50 -27.36 13.14
N VAL A 75 -1.56 -28.18 13.26
CA VAL A 75 -2.00 -28.69 14.56
C VAL A 75 -0.97 -29.72 15.01
N VAL A 76 0.11 -29.23 15.60
CA VAL A 76 1.02 -30.03 16.41
C VAL A 76 0.21 -30.47 17.61
N GLU A 77 -0.19 -31.74 17.63
CA GLU A 77 -0.96 -32.31 18.74
C GLU A 77 -0.18 -32.12 20.05
N PRO A 78 -0.72 -31.40 21.05
CA PRO A 78 -0.08 -31.34 22.35
C PRO A 78 -0.21 -32.70 23.03
N PRO A 79 0.89 -33.31 23.54
CA PRO A 79 0.81 -34.58 24.25
C PRO A 79 -0.11 -34.46 25.48
N PRO A 80 -0.84 -35.53 25.85
CA PRO A 80 -2.02 -35.44 26.71
C PRO A 80 -1.69 -34.94 28.13
N ALA A 81 -2.03 -33.67 28.39
CA ALA A 81 -1.84 -33.03 29.68
C ALA A 81 -2.74 -33.67 30.76
N LYS A 82 -2.12 -34.10 31.87
CA LYS A 82 -2.84 -34.72 33.00
C LYS A 82 -3.72 -33.68 33.71
N ARG A 83 -5.04 -33.95 33.72
CA ARG A 83 -6.09 -33.10 34.29
C ARG A 83 -6.05 -33.12 35.82
N ASN A 84 -5.70 -31.99 36.45
CA ASN A 84 -5.86 -31.78 37.89
C ASN A 84 -6.56 -30.45 38.17
N THR A 85 -7.57 -30.48 39.06
CA THR A 85 -8.46 -29.36 39.39
C THR A 85 -8.15 -28.82 40.78
N THR A 86 -8.14 -27.49 40.99
CA THR A 86 -8.59 -26.83 42.26
C THR A 86 -8.73 -25.31 42.06
N LYS A 87 -9.64 -24.68 42.83
CA LYS A 87 -9.97 -23.25 42.83
C LYS A 87 -9.05 -22.45 43.78
N LYS A 88 -8.73 -21.17 43.47
CA LYS A 88 -9.22 -19.99 44.26
C LYS A 88 -8.59 -18.60 43.91
N THR A 89 -9.48 -17.58 43.95
CA THR A 89 -9.34 -16.19 44.49
C THR A 89 -8.34 -15.12 43.97
N THR A 90 -8.94 -14.05 43.39
CA THR A 90 -8.86 -12.60 43.76
C THR A 90 -7.65 -11.67 43.44
N LYS A 91 -7.91 -10.74 42.50
CA LYS A 91 -8.11 -9.26 42.70
C LYS A 91 -6.88 -8.30 42.75
N ALA A 92 -6.98 -7.21 41.95
CA ALA A 92 -6.21 -5.95 41.96
C ALA A 92 -4.75 -6.01 41.40
N LYS A 93 -4.10 -4.94 40.90
CA LYS A 93 -4.48 -3.51 40.71
C LYS A 93 -3.63 -2.79 39.61
N LYS A 94 -4.24 -1.86 38.88
CA LYS A 94 -3.76 -0.54 38.32
C LYS A 94 -2.25 -0.26 38.04
N GLY A 95 -1.98 0.30 36.84
CA GLY A 95 -0.91 1.30 36.54
C GLY A 95 0.43 0.74 36.07
N ASP A 96 1.32 1.49 35.39
CA ASP A 96 1.30 2.91 34.96
C ASP A 96 2.31 3.14 33.78
N GLU A 97 2.65 4.39 33.42
CA GLU A 97 3.28 4.78 32.13
C GLU A 97 4.84 4.86 32.11
N GLY A 98 5.41 5.16 30.92
CA GLY A 98 6.78 5.65 30.68
C GLY A 98 7.81 4.64 30.08
N GLU A 99 8.91 5.03 29.42
CA GLU A 99 9.23 6.00 28.33
C GLU A 99 10.77 6.01 28.14
N ALA A 100 11.29 6.10 26.90
CA ALA A 100 12.73 6.30 26.54
C ALA A 100 13.73 5.21 27.03
N SER A 101 14.99 5.06 26.58
CA SER A 101 15.75 5.33 25.32
C SER A 101 17.04 4.46 25.37
N ASP A 102 18.08 4.46 24.53
CA ASP A 102 18.54 5.26 23.37
C ASP A 102 19.56 4.43 22.52
N LYS A 103 20.23 5.05 21.52
CA LYS A 103 21.46 4.61 20.81
C LYS A 103 21.45 3.36 19.91
N ALA A 104 22.42 3.16 19.00
CA ALA A 104 23.14 4.07 18.07
C ALA A 104 24.11 3.26 17.16
N ALA A 105 24.39 3.80 15.96
CA ALA A 105 25.61 3.63 15.15
C ALA A 105 26.05 2.24 14.58
N SER A 106 26.27 2.23 13.26
CA SER A 106 27.21 1.37 12.49
C SER A 106 28.68 1.74 12.80
N PRO A 107 29.75 0.98 12.42
CA PRO A 107 29.97 0.47 11.04
C PRO A 107 30.78 -0.85 10.80
N GLU A 108 30.46 -1.51 9.68
CA GLU A 108 31.32 -1.97 8.54
C GLU A 108 32.68 -2.73 8.72
N LYS A 109 32.99 -3.63 7.75
CA LYS A 109 34.29 -4.30 7.42
C LYS A 109 34.72 -5.49 8.33
N THR A 110 35.48 -6.53 7.95
CA THR A 110 36.13 -7.08 6.71
C THR A 110 36.72 -8.48 7.08
N ASP A 111 36.97 -9.50 6.25
CA ASP A 111 36.59 -9.88 4.86
C ASP A 111 37.04 -11.35 4.56
N SER A 112 37.07 -11.78 3.28
CA SER A 112 37.84 -12.91 2.68
C SER A 112 37.35 -14.38 2.78
N SER A 113 37.06 -14.94 1.59
CA SER A 113 37.61 -16.19 0.99
C SER A 113 37.39 -17.59 1.62
N GLY A 114 37.11 -18.59 0.75
CA GLY A 114 37.66 -19.95 0.94
C GLY A 114 36.76 -21.17 0.62
N SER A 115 36.83 -21.66 -0.62
CA SER A 115 36.66 -23.08 -1.05
C SER A 115 35.40 -23.91 -0.72
N ASN A 116 34.78 -24.41 -1.80
CA ASN A 116 33.88 -25.57 -1.84
C ASN A 116 34.70 -26.88 -1.64
N PRO A 117 34.15 -27.98 -1.07
CA PRO A 117 33.54 -28.99 -1.96
C PRO A 117 32.29 -29.71 -1.41
N ALA A 118 31.41 -30.12 -2.33
CA ALA A 118 30.39 -31.16 -2.18
C ALA A 118 31.03 -32.58 -2.32
N PRO A 119 30.32 -33.73 -2.20
CA PRO A 119 28.87 -33.91 -2.04
C PRO A 119 28.39 -34.95 -1.00
N VAL A 120 27.10 -34.91 -0.67
CA VAL A 120 26.32 -36.10 -0.24
C VAL A 120 24.90 -35.98 -0.82
N GLU A 121 24.35 -37.05 -1.37
CA GLU A 121 22.94 -37.14 -1.78
C GLU A 121 22.06 -37.60 -0.60
N GLU A 122 21.06 -36.80 -0.22
CA GLU A 122 19.84 -37.31 0.41
C GLU A 122 18.61 -36.71 -0.27
N LYS A 123 17.58 -37.53 -0.49
CA LYS A 123 16.40 -37.18 -1.31
C LYS A 123 15.46 -36.24 -0.55
N PRO A 124 15.18 -35.02 -1.03
CA PRO A 124 14.15 -34.18 -0.44
C PRO A 124 12.76 -34.70 -0.84
N THR A 125 12.06 -35.31 0.11
CA THR A 125 10.61 -35.58 -0.02
C THR A 125 9.89 -34.25 -0.25
N LEU A 126 9.13 -34.14 -1.33
CA LEU A 126 8.42 -32.91 -1.75
C LEU A 126 7.56 -32.32 -0.61
N PRO A 127 7.90 -31.16 -0.03
CA PRO A 127 6.95 -30.40 0.78
C PRO A 127 5.89 -29.82 -0.15
N SER A 128 4.61 -30.02 0.17
CA SER A 128 3.51 -29.49 -0.66
C SER A 128 3.58 -27.96 -0.69
N ALA A 129 3.52 -27.37 -1.88
CA ALA A 129 3.73 -25.94 -2.08
C ALA A 129 2.69 -25.10 -1.33
N PRO A 130 3.08 -24.00 -0.65
CA PRO A 130 2.13 -23.08 -0.03
C PRO A 130 1.24 -22.47 -1.12
N SER A 131 -0.07 -22.47 -0.90
CA SER A 131 -1.05 -22.02 -1.88
C SER A 131 -0.94 -20.51 -2.14
N GLU A 132 -0.28 -20.16 -3.25
CA GLU A 132 -0.16 -18.80 -3.74
C GLU A 132 -1.55 -18.16 -3.95
N PRO A 133 -1.77 -16.87 -3.59
CA PRO A 133 -3.07 -16.23 -3.76
C PRO A 133 -3.48 -16.20 -5.24
N GLN A 134 -4.56 -16.92 -5.58
CA GLN A 134 -5.03 -17.20 -6.95
C GLN A 134 -5.63 -15.98 -7.69
N GLY A 135 -5.19 -14.77 -7.39
CA GLY A 135 -5.68 -13.56 -8.04
C GLY A 135 -4.83 -12.32 -7.71
N PRO A 136 -4.94 -11.26 -8.53
CA PRO A 136 -4.17 -10.04 -8.36
C PRO A 136 -4.39 -9.42 -6.97
N LEU A 137 -3.29 -9.04 -6.31
CA LEU A 137 -3.31 -8.37 -5.02
C LEU A 137 -4.09 -7.05 -5.10
N LYS A 138 -5.15 -6.95 -4.30
CA LYS A 138 -6.04 -5.78 -4.20
C LYS A 138 -5.71 -4.98 -2.94
N TYR A 139 -5.73 -3.66 -3.07
CA TYR A 139 -5.45 -2.72 -1.99
C TYR A 139 -6.52 -1.62 -1.95
N ALA A 140 -6.82 -1.11 -0.76
CA ALA A 140 -7.48 0.17 -0.57
C ALA A 140 -6.44 1.18 -0.05
N LEU A 141 -6.50 2.43 -0.52
CA LEU A 141 -5.71 3.53 0.06
C LEU A 141 -6.32 3.93 1.40
N HIS A 142 -5.46 4.36 2.33
CA HIS A 142 -5.93 5.04 3.52
C HIS A 142 -6.73 6.31 3.17
N ARG A 143 -7.71 6.67 4.00
CA ARG A 143 -8.72 7.71 3.73
C ARG A 143 -8.11 9.07 3.36
N SER A 144 -6.99 9.44 3.99
CA SER A 144 -6.28 10.70 3.70
C SER A 144 -5.66 10.72 2.29
N LEU A 145 -4.96 9.64 1.91
CA LEU A 145 -4.36 9.50 0.58
C LEU A 145 -5.43 9.45 -0.51
N TYR A 146 -6.52 8.72 -0.27
CA TYR A 146 -7.65 8.64 -1.19
C TYR A 146 -8.32 10.01 -1.42
N TYR A 147 -8.57 10.79 -0.36
CA TYR A 147 -9.10 12.15 -0.48
C TYR A 147 -8.20 13.08 -1.31
N LEU A 148 -6.86 12.97 -1.19
CA LEU A 148 -5.93 13.73 -2.04
C LEU A 148 -6.06 13.33 -3.52
N ARG A 149 -6.34 12.06 -3.84
CA ARG A 149 -6.64 11.62 -5.22
C ARG A 149 -7.95 12.21 -5.73
N GLU A 150 -9.01 12.20 -4.90
CA GLU A 150 -10.30 12.80 -5.26
C GLU A 150 -10.18 14.32 -5.52
N SER A 151 -9.42 15.05 -4.69
CA SER A 151 -9.14 16.48 -4.92
C SER A 151 -8.43 16.68 -6.26
N GLN A 152 -7.29 16.02 -6.49
CA GLN A 152 -6.52 16.16 -7.73
C GLN A 152 -7.31 15.80 -9.00
N TYR A 153 -8.35 14.97 -8.88
CA TYR A 153 -9.28 14.68 -9.97
C TYR A 153 -10.33 15.79 -10.17
N GLN A 154 -10.93 16.28 -9.07
CA GLN A 154 -11.85 17.42 -9.10
C GLN A 154 -11.17 18.69 -9.62
N ASP A 155 -9.92 18.96 -9.21
CA ASP A 155 -9.11 20.09 -9.64
C ASP A 155 -8.87 20.07 -11.16
N LYS A 156 -8.57 18.90 -11.74
CA LYS A 156 -8.45 18.72 -13.19
C LYS A 156 -9.76 19.00 -13.92
N ILE A 157 -10.88 18.49 -13.42
CA ILE A 157 -12.22 18.74 -13.99
C ILE A 157 -12.58 20.23 -13.90
N ASN A 158 -12.31 20.87 -12.76
CA ASN A 158 -12.61 22.28 -12.54
C ASN A 158 -11.73 23.19 -13.40
N HIS A 159 -10.45 22.84 -13.58
CA HIS A 159 -9.56 23.51 -14.52
C HIS A 159 -10.02 23.35 -15.99
N GLN A 160 -10.43 22.15 -16.42
CA GLN A 160 -11.00 21.95 -17.76
C GLN A 160 -12.28 22.77 -17.97
N LYS A 161 -13.21 22.79 -16.99
CA LYS A 161 -14.40 23.65 -17.02
C LYS A 161 -14.04 25.13 -17.07
N ALA A 162 -13.02 25.57 -16.32
CA ALA A 162 -12.55 26.95 -16.35
C ALA A 162 -11.98 27.34 -17.72
N LEU A 163 -11.25 26.44 -18.41
CA LEU A 163 -10.80 26.66 -19.78
C LEU A 163 -11.97 26.72 -20.78
N GLU A 164 -12.99 25.86 -20.66
CA GLU A 164 -14.19 25.94 -21.52
C GLU A 164 -15.01 27.21 -21.27
N MET A 165 -15.05 27.71 -20.03
CA MET A 165 -15.67 29.00 -19.72
C MET A 165 -14.82 30.17 -20.22
N ALA A 166 -13.49 30.11 -20.11
CA ALA A 166 -12.57 31.15 -20.58
C ALA A 166 -12.75 31.46 -22.08
N LYS A 167 -13.02 30.44 -22.90
CA LYS A 167 -13.35 30.59 -24.34
C LYS A 167 -14.61 31.43 -24.61
N ARG A 168 -15.51 31.59 -23.63
CA ARG A 168 -16.77 32.34 -23.77
C ARG A 168 -16.68 33.80 -23.32
N PHE A 169 -15.62 34.17 -22.60
CA PHE A 169 -15.41 35.57 -22.22
C PHE A 169 -14.78 36.36 -23.37
N PRO A 170 -15.19 37.63 -23.58
CA PRO A 170 -14.55 38.47 -24.59
C PRO A 170 -13.08 38.71 -24.23
N SER A 171 -12.22 38.81 -25.25
CA SER A 171 -10.80 39.09 -25.06
C SER A 171 -10.61 40.44 -24.37
N VAL A 172 -9.94 40.44 -23.21
CA VAL A 172 -9.66 41.66 -22.44
C VAL A 172 -8.78 42.61 -23.27
N PRO A 173 -9.15 43.89 -23.43
CA PRO A 173 -8.34 44.87 -24.15
C PRO A 173 -6.93 44.97 -23.56
N ARG A 174 -5.90 44.67 -24.39
CA ARG A 174 -4.48 44.70 -23.97
C ARG A 174 -3.83 46.08 -24.07
N SER A 175 -4.54 47.05 -24.62
CA SER A 175 -4.11 48.45 -24.69
C SER A 175 -4.33 49.15 -23.35
N LEU A 176 -3.27 49.75 -22.80
CA LEU A 176 -3.41 50.71 -21.70
C LEU A 176 -4.34 51.87 -22.13
N PRO A 177 -5.23 52.37 -21.26
CA PRO A 177 -6.02 53.56 -21.56
C PRO A 177 -5.09 54.75 -21.78
N LYS A 178 -5.35 55.56 -22.83
CA LYS A 178 -4.60 56.81 -23.00
C LYS A 178 -4.87 57.73 -21.81
N PRO A 179 -3.84 58.35 -21.20
CA PRO A 179 -4.05 59.47 -20.27
C PRO A 179 -4.74 60.64 -21.00
N ARG A 180 -5.39 61.49 -20.22
CA ARG A 180 -6.30 62.54 -20.68
C ARG A 180 -5.67 63.92 -20.56
#